data_AF-A0A1M6PLI5-F1
#
_entry.id   AF-A0A1M6PLI5-F1
#
_cell.length_a   1.000
_cell.length_b   1.000
_cell.length_c   1.000
_cell.angle_alpha   90.00
_cell.angle_beta   90.00
_cell.angle_gamma   90.00
#
_symmetry.space_group_name_H-M   'P 1'
#
loop_
_entity.id
_entity.type
_entity.pdbx_description
1 polymer ?
#
loop_
_entity_poly.entity_id
_entity_poly.type
_entity_poly.pdbx_seq_one_letter_code
_entity_poly.pdbx_strand_id
1 'polypeptide(L)' 'MVKRSLKAAIGVSAGITIGGIIIPRIFLFPELYNKTFPSIVVHSIMYFIGSYIVSFLSFLLIEWMKSKFKPS' A
#
# COMPACT_ATOMS: atom_id res chain seq x y z
N MET A 1 -7.90 11.09 -13.62
CA MET A 1 -7.01 9.93 -13.84
C MET A 1 -5.83 9.99 -12.88
N VAL A 2 -4.67 10.57 -13.24
CA VAL A 2 -3.43 10.48 -12.41
C VAL A 2 -3.58 10.98 -10.97
N LYS A 3 -4.09 12.22 -10.75
CA LYS A 3 -4.30 12.77 -9.40
C LYS A 3 -5.23 11.93 -8.52
N ARG A 4 -6.23 11.27 -9.13
CA ARG A 4 -7.18 10.41 -8.41
C ARG A 4 -6.53 9.07 -8.05
N SER A 5 -5.77 8.48 -8.97
CA SER A 5 -5.01 7.25 -8.73
C SER A 5 -3.93 7.43 -7.66
N LEU A 6 -3.23 8.57 -7.64
CA LEU A 6 -2.27 8.92 -6.58
C LEU A 6 -2.94 8.95 -5.21
N LYS A 7 -4.05 9.69 -5.06
CA LYS A 7 -4.79 9.77 -3.78
C LYS A 7 -5.35 8.43 -3.33
N ALA A 8 -5.87 7.62 -4.25
CA ALA A 8 -6.42 6.31 -3.95
C ALA A 8 -5.33 5.33 -3.47
N ALA A 9 -4.15 5.37 -4.10
CA ALA A 9 -3.02 4.51 -3.73
C ALA A 9 -2.54 4.75 -2.30
N ILE A 10 -2.59 5.99 -1.78
CA ILE A 10 -2.19 6.33 -0.40
C ILE A 10 -3.01 5.54 0.63
N GLY A 11 -4.34 5.47 0.44
CA GLY A 11 -5.22 4.78 1.37
C GLY A 11 -4.97 3.28 1.39
N VAL A 12 -4.80 2.69 0.21
CA VAL A 12 -4.53 1.24 0.07
C VAL A 12 -3.15 0.89 0.63
N SER A 13 -2.11 1.68 0.34
CA SER A 13 -0.77 1.45 0.88
C SER A 13 -0.71 1.62 2.39
N ALA A 14 -1.44 2.58 2.95
CA ALA A 14 -1.58 2.74 4.40
C ALA A 14 -2.25 1.52 5.03
N GLY A 15 -3.35 1.03 4.46
CA GLY A 15 -4.05 -0.17 4.94
C GLY A 15 -3.16 -1.42 4.91
N ILE A 16 -2.41 -1.63 3.84
CA ILE A 16 -1.47 -2.75 3.70
C ILE A 16 -0.34 -2.65 4.72
N THR A 17 0.20 -1.46 4.95
CA THR A 17 1.28 -1.25 5.94
C THR A 17 0.78 -1.49 7.36
N ILE A 18 -0.42 -1.01 7.69
CA ILE A 18 -1.03 -1.22 9.01
C ILE A 18 -1.33 -2.71 9.21
N GLY A 19 -2.04 -3.35 8.28
CA GLY A 19 -2.47 -4.74 8.38
C GLY A 19 -1.33 -5.75 8.30
N GLY A 20 -0.33 -5.48 7.46
CA GLY A 20 0.79 -6.39 7.22
C GLY A 20 1.94 -6.25 8.21
N ILE A 21 2.14 -5.07 8.81
CA ILE A 21 3.31 -4.80 9.65
C ILE A 21 2.90 -4.29 11.03
N ILE A 22 2.13 -3.21 11.12
CA ILE A 22 1.85 -2.58 12.41
C ILE A 22 1.06 -3.52 13.33
N ILE A 23 -0.01 -4.13 12.82
CA ILE A 23 -0.83 -5.07 13.62
C ILE A 23 0.00 -6.30 14.07
N PRO A 24 0.68 -7.03 13.17
CA PRO A 24 1.47 -8.19 13.57
C PRO A 24 2.62 -7.86 14.53
N ARG A 25 3.32 -6.74 14.31
CA ARG A 25 4.53 -6.39 15.06
C ARG A 25 4.29 -5.64 16.36
N ILE A 26 3.15 -4.97 16.52
CA ILE A 26 2.83 -4.22 17.73
C ILE A 26 1.80 -4.96 18.58
N PHE A 27 0.75 -5.52 17.96
CA PHE A 27 -0.41 -6.04 18.69
C PHE A 27 -0.43 -7.57 18.83
N LEU A 28 0.04 -8.33 17.84
CA LEU A 28 -0.08 -9.79 17.85
C LEU A 28 1.17 -10.50 18.40
N PHE A 29 2.35 -10.28 17.81
CA PHE A 29 3.56 -11.02 18.15
C PHE A 29 4.81 -10.11 18.20
N PRO A 30 4.86 -9.14 19.12
CA PRO A 30 5.94 -8.16 19.18
C PRO A 30 7.31 -8.78 19.44
N GLU A 31 7.42 -9.82 20.28
CA GLU A 31 8.71 -10.47 20.57
C GLU A 31 9.29 -11.23 19.38
N LEU A 32 8.43 -11.81 18.53
CA LEU A 32 8.87 -12.60 17.38
C LEU A 32 9.34 -11.69 16.23
N TYR A 33 8.57 -10.62 15.96
CA TYR A 33 8.83 -9.79 14.78
C TYR A 33 9.73 -8.58 15.03
N ASN A 34 9.85 -8.07 16.27
CA ASN A 34 10.74 -6.93 16.56
C ASN A 34 12.20 -7.35 16.77
N LYS A 35 12.47 -8.63 17.01
CA LYS A 35 13.84 -9.18 17.10
C LYS A 35 14.46 -9.50 15.73
N THR A 36 13.65 -9.53 14.67
CA THR A 36 14.09 -9.81 13.29
C THR A 36 14.39 -8.55 12.48
N PHE A 37 15.52 -8.56 11.76
CA PHE A 37 15.84 -7.58 10.73
C PHE A 37 14.84 -7.73 9.55
N PRO A 38 14.40 -6.64 8.88
CA PRO A 38 14.70 -5.23 9.14
C PRO A 38 13.84 -4.62 10.27
N SER A 39 14.30 -3.48 10.79
CA SER A 39 13.58 -2.72 11.82
C SER A 39 12.17 -2.36 11.36
N ILE A 40 11.24 -2.19 12.32
CA ILE A 40 9.82 -1.95 12.01
C ILE A 40 9.61 -0.73 11.10
N VAL A 41 10.41 0.31 11.27
CA VAL A 41 10.35 1.53 10.45
C VAL A 41 10.77 1.23 9.02
N VAL A 42 11.92 0.58 8.83
CA VAL A 42 12.43 0.24 7.49
C VAL A 42 11.47 -0.71 6.77
N HIS A 43 10.97 -1.73 7.47
CA HIS A 43 10.01 -2.66 6.90
C HIS A 43 8.71 -1.96 6.50
N SER A 44 8.19 -1.08 7.36
CA SER A 44 6.97 -0.31 7.09
C SER A 44 7.12 0.58 5.86
N ILE A 45 8.26 1.28 5.73
CA ILE A 45 8.54 2.14 4.57
C ILE A 45 8.64 1.31 3.29
N MET A 46 9.35 0.18 3.31
CA MET A 46 9.47 -0.71 2.15
C MET A 46 8.11 -1.23 1.69
N TYR A 47 7.27 -1.70 2.62
CA TYR A 47 5.92 -2.16 2.32
C TYR A 47 5.03 -1.03 1.81
N PHE A 48 5.11 0.15 2.41
CA PHE A 48 4.32 1.30 1.98
C PHE A 48 4.69 1.71 0.54
N ILE A 49 5.97 1.82 0.22
CA ILE A 49 6.44 2.19 -1.13
C ILE A 49 6.03 1.11 -2.15
N GLY A 50 6.30 -0.17 -1.84
CA GLY A 50 5.97 -1.28 -2.74
C GLY A 50 4.47 -1.37 -3.02
N SER A 51 3.66 -1.34 -1.96
CA SER A 51 2.20 -1.37 -2.08
C SER A 51 1.63 -0.12 -2.75
N TYR A 52 2.23 1.04 -2.53
CA TYR A 52 1.84 2.29 -3.19
C TYR A 52 2.05 2.23 -4.70
N ILE A 53 3.22 1.77 -5.16
CA ILE A 53 3.54 1.63 -6.58
C ILE A 53 2.54 0.70 -7.26
N VAL A 54 2.33 -0.50 -6.70
CA VAL A 54 1.41 -1.50 -7.25
C VAL A 54 -0.03 -0.99 -7.27
N SER A 55 -0.48 -0.36 -6.18
CA SER A 55 -1.84 0.20 -6.09
C SER A 55 -2.04 1.36 -7.07
N PHE A 56 -1.04 2.24 -7.19
CA PHE A 56 -1.07 3.34 -8.14
C PHE A 56 -1.19 2.86 -9.58
N LEU A 57 -0.35 1.90 -9.99
CA LEU A 57 -0.42 1.27 -11.31
C LEU A 57 -1.79 0.63 -11.57
N SER A 58 -2.33 -0.08 -10.59
CA SER A 58 -3.65 -0.71 -10.69
C SER A 58 -4.77 0.33 -10.87
N PHE A 59 -4.79 1.38 -10.05
CA PHE A 59 -5.77 2.47 -10.19
C PHE A 59 -5.61 3.26 -11.48
N LEU A 60 -4.38 3.44 -11.96
CA LEU A 60 -4.10 4.12 -13.22
C LEU A 60 -4.65 3.31 -14.40
N LEU A 61 -4.41 1.99 -14.41
CA LEU A 61 -4.98 1.07 -15.40
C LEU A 61 -6.52 1.09 -15.39
N ILE A 62 -7.13 1.00 -14.20
CA ILE A 62 -8.59 1.03 -14.07
C ILE A 62 -9.18 2.34 -14.59
N GLU A 63 -8.60 3.48 -14.19
CA GLU A 63 -9.05 4.80 -14.67
C GLU A 63 -8.85 4.94 -16.17
N TRP A 64 -7.75 4.41 -16.72
CA TRP A 64 -7.48 4.40 -18.15
C TRP A 64 -8.50 3.59 -18.93
N MET A 65 -8.81 2.37 -18.50
CA MET A 65 -9.88 1.57 -19.10
C MET A 65 -11.22 2.29 -19.03
N LYS A 66 -11.60 2.84 -17.86
CA LYS A 66 -12.84 3.62 -17.72
C LYS A 66 -12.93 4.79 -18.68
N SER A 67 -11.81 5.44 -19.00
CA SER A 67 -11.79 6.52 -20.00
C SER A 67 -11.93 6.02 -21.44
N LYS A 68 -11.60 4.77 -21.74
CA LYS A 68 -11.76 4.16 -23.06
C LYS A 68 -13.14 3.53 -23.26
N PHE A 69 -13.78 3.08 -22.19
CA PHE A 69 -15.08 2.41 -22.21
C PHE A 69 -16.25 3.28 -21.75
N LYS A 70 -16.06 4.60 -21.57
CA LYS A 70 -17.17 5.50 -21.26
C LYS A 70 -17.97 5.74 -22.55
N PRO A 71 -19.24 5.29 -22.65
CA PRO A 71 -20.09 5.69 -23.76
C PRO A 71 -20.31 7.21 -23.63
N SER A 72 -20.11 7.91 -24.74
CA SER A 72 -20.36 9.35 -24.91
C SER A 72 -21.77 9.74 -24.51
#